data_AF-X0UQ50-F1
#
_entry.id   AF-X0UQ50-F1
#
_cell.length_a   1.000
_cell.length_b   1.000
_cell.length_c   1.000
_cell.angle_alpha   90.00
_cell.angle_beta   90.00
_cell.angle_gamma   90.00
#
_symmetry.space_group_name_H-M   'P 1'
#
loop_
_entity.id
_entity.type
_entity.pdbx_description
1 polymer ?
#
loop_
_entity_poly.entity_id
_entity_poly.type
_entity_poly.pdbx_seq_one_letter_code
_entity_poly.pdbx_strand_id
1 'polypeptide(L)'
;ASIVLASGADFRLMGPKSTMLKSNLPVVSICAVRTGCGKSQTTRKVTDILKKKGYRIVVIRHPMPYGDLREQIWQRYENYADLVRYNCTIEEREEYEPHLDRGNILYAGVDYQEILTRAEKDVDIIVWDGGNNDLPFYKPDLHIVVTDPHRAGHEMTYYPGEANLRMADVVVMNKIDTADSDKINQLRENIHQLAPEAILIEAASPLTVDNPELIRGKRVLVVEDGPTLTHGEMKFGAGIVAAQKYGAKEIIDPRPYAIGTIKDTYTK
;
A
#
# COMPACT_ATOMS: atom_id res chain seq x y z
N ALA A 1 -21.06 5.00 -16.84
CA ALA A 1 -21.04 6.32 -17.52
C ALA A 1 -22.11 6.41 -18.61
N SER A 2 -22.02 5.62 -19.69
CA SER A 2 -22.89 5.78 -20.87
C SER A 2 -24.39 5.71 -20.58
N ILE A 3 -24.84 4.78 -19.72
CA ILE A 3 -26.26 4.68 -19.33
C ILE A 3 -26.72 5.95 -18.58
N VAL A 4 -25.91 6.46 -17.64
CA VAL A 4 -26.22 7.68 -16.86
C VAL A 4 -26.39 8.89 -17.78
N LEU A 5 -25.45 9.07 -18.71
CA LEU A 5 -25.48 10.15 -19.69
C LEU A 5 -26.69 10.01 -20.64
N ALA A 6 -26.98 8.79 -21.10
CA ALA A 6 -28.13 8.52 -21.97
C ALA A 6 -29.48 8.77 -21.26
N SER A 7 -29.53 8.64 -19.93
CA SER A 7 -30.68 8.99 -19.10
C SER A 7 -30.75 10.49 -18.73
N GLY A 8 -29.84 11.32 -19.25
CA GLY A 8 -29.87 12.78 -19.08
C GLY A 8 -29.22 13.32 -17.80
N ALA A 9 -28.58 12.46 -17.00
CA ALA A 9 -27.86 12.87 -15.80
C ALA A 9 -26.38 13.12 -16.09
N ASP A 10 -25.77 14.07 -15.36
CA ASP A 10 -24.34 14.32 -15.40
C ASP A 10 -23.57 13.12 -14.79
N PHE A 11 -22.55 12.65 -15.51
CA PHE A 11 -21.55 11.72 -14.98
C PHE A 11 -20.18 12.39 -14.99
N ARG A 12 -19.61 12.67 -13.82
CA ARG A 12 -18.32 13.35 -13.69
C ARG A 12 -17.34 12.48 -12.91
N LEU A 13 -16.16 12.27 -13.49
CA LEU A 13 -15.01 11.70 -12.79
C LEU A 13 -14.11 12.88 -12.37
N MET A 14 -14.16 13.26 -11.10
CA MET A 14 -13.39 14.40 -10.61
C MET A 14 -11.91 14.03 -10.50
N GLY A 15 -11.04 14.90 -11.03
CA GLY A 15 -9.60 14.68 -11.01
C GLY A 15 -8.89 15.30 -9.80
N PRO A 16 -7.58 14.97 -9.60
CA PRO A 16 -6.72 15.43 -8.52
C PRO A 16 -6.84 16.92 -8.16
N LYS A 17 -6.87 17.79 -9.18
CA LYS A 17 -6.95 19.24 -8.99
C LYS A 17 -8.20 19.67 -8.20
N SER A 18 -9.30 18.94 -8.35
CA SER A 18 -10.57 19.26 -7.71
C SER A 18 -10.77 18.54 -6.37
N THR A 19 -10.06 17.44 -6.13
CA THR A 19 -10.31 16.54 -5.00
C THR A 19 -9.21 16.57 -3.94
N MET A 20 -7.98 16.94 -4.29
CA MET A 20 -6.86 16.98 -3.35
C MET A 20 -6.85 18.27 -2.53
N LEU A 21 -6.68 18.14 -1.22
CA LEU A 21 -6.45 19.25 -0.30
C LEU A 21 -5.00 19.71 -0.38
N LYS A 22 -4.76 21.01 -0.21
CA LYS A 22 -3.41 21.58 -0.21
C LYS A 22 -2.92 21.74 1.23
N SER A 23 -1.76 21.15 1.52
CA SER A 23 -1.02 21.30 2.77
C SER A 23 -0.23 22.61 2.81
N ASN A 24 -0.02 23.15 4.01
CA ASN A 24 0.92 24.23 4.31
C ASN A 24 2.37 23.73 4.44
N LEU A 25 2.55 22.44 4.67
CA LEU A 25 3.84 21.75 4.75
C LEU A 25 4.11 20.92 3.49
N PRO A 26 5.39 20.63 3.16
CA PRO A 26 5.72 19.69 2.11
C PRO A 26 5.09 18.31 2.32
N VAL A 27 4.51 17.75 1.26
CA VAL A 27 3.88 16.42 1.26
C VAL A 27 4.67 15.46 0.36
N VAL A 28 5.17 14.38 0.95
CA VAL A 28 5.72 13.24 0.21
C VAL A 28 4.69 12.13 0.18
N SER A 29 4.16 11.82 -1.00
CA SER A 29 3.15 10.78 -1.18
C SER A 29 3.76 9.49 -1.69
N ILE A 30 3.32 8.37 -1.12
CA ILE A 30 3.64 7.03 -1.59
C ILE A 30 2.33 6.33 -1.99
N CYS A 31 2.12 6.18 -3.29
CA CYS A 31 1.01 5.42 -3.87
C CYS A 31 1.54 4.24 -4.70
N ALA A 32 0.65 3.47 -5.31
CA ALA A 32 1.02 2.40 -6.24
C ALA A 32 0.02 2.28 -7.37
N VAL A 33 0.46 1.61 -8.42
CA VAL A 33 -0.42 1.21 -9.52
C VAL A 33 -1.38 0.09 -9.11
N ARG A 34 -1.02 -0.72 -8.09
CA ARG A 34 -1.82 -1.85 -7.62
C ARG A 34 -1.59 -2.17 -6.13
N THR A 35 -2.55 -2.83 -5.49
CA THR A 35 -2.39 -3.44 -4.15
C THR A 35 -1.18 -4.38 -4.14
N GLY A 36 -0.44 -4.46 -3.03
CA GLY A 36 0.65 -5.44 -2.92
C GLY A 36 1.90 -5.14 -3.76
N CYS A 37 2.03 -3.97 -4.40
CA CYS A 37 3.28 -3.57 -5.08
C CYS A 37 4.46 -3.33 -4.10
N GLY A 38 4.18 -3.22 -2.80
CA GLY A 38 5.20 -3.00 -1.75
C GLY A 38 5.25 -1.58 -1.19
N LYS A 39 4.14 -0.82 -1.28
CA LYS A 39 4.03 0.55 -0.72
C LYS A 39 4.52 0.65 0.71
N SER A 40 4.03 -0.20 1.61
CA SER A 40 4.35 -0.10 3.04
C SER A 40 5.87 -0.23 3.31
N GLN A 41 6.59 -1.05 2.53
CA GLN A 41 8.06 -1.12 2.62
C GLN A 41 8.72 0.18 2.13
N THR A 42 8.25 0.71 1.00
CA THR A 42 8.71 1.99 0.44
C THR A 42 8.45 3.15 1.41
N THR A 43 7.25 3.26 1.98
CA THR A 43 6.89 4.29 2.97
C THR A 43 7.83 4.23 4.17
N ARG A 44 8.06 3.04 4.73
CA ARG A 44 9.00 2.86 5.84
C ARG A 44 10.42 3.31 5.47
N LYS A 45 10.90 2.98 4.27
CA LYS A 45 12.22 3.44 3.80
C LYS A 45 12.28 4.96 3.66
N VAL A 46 11.24 5.59 3.12
CA VAL A 46 11.16 7.05 2.96
C VAL A 46 11.15 7.75 4.32
N THR A 47 10.32 7.28 5.26
CA THR A 47 10.27 7.84 6.63
C THR A 47 11.63 7.74 7.34
N ASP A 48 12.32 6.60 7.23
CA ASP A 48 13.68 6.42 7.77
C ASP A 48 14.68 7.41 7.16
N ILE A 49 14.63 7.65 5.85
CA ILE A 49 15.52 8.59 5.15
C ILE A 49 15.27 10.02 5.63
N LEU A 50 14.01 10.44 5.73
CA LEU A 50 13.65 11.80 6.16
C LEU A 50 14.08 12.04 7.62
N LYS A 51 13.84 11.09 8.51
CA LYS A 51 14.28 11.17 9.91
C LYS A 51 15.80 11.20 10.05
N LYS A 52 16.53 10.40 9.27
CA LYS A 52 18.01 10.43 9.22
C LYS A 52 18.56 11.78 8.73
N LYS A 53 17.79 12.52 7.93
CA LYS A 53 18.12 13.89 7.51
C LYS A 53 17.75 14.95 8.56
N GLY A 54 17.15 14.56 9.69
CA GLY A 54 16.80 15.45 10.79
C GLY A 54 15.41 16.08 10.71
N TYR A 55 14.57 15.67 9.75
CA TYR A 55 13.21 16.18 9.65
C TYR A 55 12.29 15.51 10.68
N ARG A 56 11.43 16.32 11.30
CA ARG A 56 10.26 15.85 12.05
C ARG A 56 9.16 15.53 11.05
N ILE A 57 8.63 14.32 11.11
CA ILE A 57 7.64 13.84 10.15
C ILE A 57 6.39 13.34 10.85
N VAL A 58 5.28 13.40 10.13
CA VAL A 58 4.04 12.72 10.47
C VAL A 58 3.61 11.85 9.29
N VAL A 59 3.09 10.66 9.58
CA VAL A 59 2.50 9.78 8.57
C VAL A 59 0.99 9.98 8.59
N ILE A 60 0.37 10.15 7.42
CA ILE A 60 -1.09 10.11 7.30
C ILE A 60 -1.44 8.91 6.44
N ARG A 61 -2.22 7.99 7.01
CA ARG A 61 -2.63 6.75 6.37
C ARG A 61 -4.09 6.89 5.92
N HIS A 62 -4.39 6.30 4.77
CA HIS A 62 -5.78 6.12 4.35
C HIS A 62 -6.56 5.35 5.44
N PRO A 63 -7.74 5.80 5.88
CA PRO A 63 -8.53 5.12 6.90
C PRO A 63 -9.06 3.80 6.35
N MET A 64 -9.27 2.87 7.26
CA MET A 64 -10.10 1.69 7.04
C MET A 64 -11.44 1.92 7.76
N PRO A 65 -12.48 2.43 7.07
CA PRO A 65 -13.71 2.93 7.71
C PRO A 65 -14.65 1.80 8.12
N TYR A 66 -14.18 0.87 8.95
CA TYR A 66 -14.94 -0.30 9.40
C TYR A 66 -15.86 -0.01 10.61
N GLY A 67 -15.68 1.12 11.30
CA GLY A 67 -16.40 1.50 12.52
C GLY A 67 -17.38 2.67 12.38
N ASP A 68 -17.69 3.33 13.50
CA ASP A 68 -18.51 4.54 13.50
C ASP A 68 -17.68 5.74 13.01
N LEU A 69 -17.97 6.20 11.79
CA LEU A 69 -17.23 7.29 11.15
C LEU A 69 -17.30 8.61 11.91
N ARG A 70 -18.32 8.79 12.77
CA ARG A 70 -18.45 9.98 13.62
C ARG A 70 -17.42 10.00 14.74
N GLU A 71 -16.95 8.82 15.16
CA GLU A 71 -15.89 8.66 16.15
C GLU A 71 -14.50 8.62 15.48
N GLN A 72 -14.46 8.42 14.16
CA GLN A 72 -13.25 8.32 13.34
C GLN A 72 -12.99 9.58 12.50
N ILE A 73 -13.45 10.76 12.93
CA ILE A 73 -13.20 12.03 12.22
C ILE A 73 -11.70 12.25 12.05
N TRP A 74 -10.96 12.10 13.16
CA TRP A 74 -9.50 12.10 13.19
C TRP A 74 -9.02 11.25 14.37
N GLN A 75 -7.92 10.55 14.18
CA GLN A 75 -7.28 9.71 15.18
C GLN A 75 -5.77 9.90 15.07
N ARG A 76 -5.09 9.93 16.21
CA ARG A 76 -3.64 10.12 16.31
C ARG A 76 -3.02 8.97 17.07
N TYR A 77 -2.06 8.31 16.47
CA TYR A 77 -1.37 7.15 17.00
C TYR A 77 0.10 7.49 17.21
N GLU A 78 0.58 7.30 18.43
CA GLU A 78 1.99 7.47 18.79
C GLU A 78 2.54 6.23 19.50
N ASN A 79 1.68 5.48 20.20
CA ASN A 79 2.05 4.26 20.88
C ASN A 79 0.91 3.21 20.83
N TYR A 80 1.20 2.00 21.30
CA TYR A 80 0.26 0.89 21.26
C TYR A 80 -1.01 1.11 22.11
N ALA A 81 -0.98 1.98 23.12
CA ALA A 81 -2.18 2.32 23.87
C ALA A 81 -3.19 3.09 23.02
N ASP A 82 -2.74 3.85 22.02
CA ASP A 82 -3.63 4.53 21.08
C ASP A 82 -4.38 3.52 20.20
N LEU A 83 -3.74 2.41 19.80
CA LEU A 83 -4.40 1.33 19.03
C LEU A 83 -5.58 0.72 19.80
N VAL A 84 -5.40 0.54 21.12
CA VAL A 84 -6.48 0.05 22.00
C VAL A 84 -7.54 1.13 22.20
N ARG A 85 -7.12 2.38 22.46
CA ARG A 85 -8.02 3.52 22.68
C ARG A 85 -8.99 3.75 21.52
N TYR A 86 -8.51 3.57 20.29
CA TYR A 86 -9.31 3.76 19.08
C TYR A 86 -9.97 2.48 18.56
N ASN A 87 -9.88 1.37 19.31
CA ASN A 87 -10.45 0.07 18.95
C ASN A 87 -10.00 -0.41 17.55
N CYS A 88 -8.70 -0.28 17.25
CA CYS A 88 -8.18 -0.66 15.94
C CYS A 88 -8.44 -2.13 15.60
N THR A 89 -8.86 -2.40 14.37
CA THR A 89 -8.98 -3.77 13.86
C THR A 89 -7.60 -4.40 13.66
N ILE A 90 -7.58 -5.70 13.37
CA ILE A 90 -6.32 -6.42 13.13
C ILE A 90 -5.62 -5.85 11.88
N GLU A 91 -6.39 -5.53 10.84
CA GLU A 91 -5.92 -4.95 9.58
C GLU A 91 -5.33 -3.54 9.78
N GLU A 92 -5.98 -2.70 10.60
CA GLU A 92 -5.43 -1.39 10.95
C GLU A 92 -4.12 -1.53 11.71
N ARG A 93 -4.06 -2.46 12.66
CA ARG A 93 -2.85 -2.72 13.45
C ARG A 93 -1.70 -3.22 12.58
N GLU A 94 -1.95 -4.11 11.63
CA GLU A 94 -0.94 -4.60 10.68
C GLU A 94 -0.29 -3.45 9.88
N GLU A 95 -1.07 -2.42 9.55
CA GLU A 95 -0.59 -1.23 8.83
C GLU A 95 0.04 -0.18 9.76
N TYR A 96 -0.44 -0.04 11.01
CA TYR A 96 -0.06 1.07 11.90
C TYR A 96 1.12 0.71 12.81
N GLU A 97 1.16 -0.50 13.36
CA GLU A 97 2.22 -0.96 14.28
C GLU A 97 3.63 -0.74 13.69
N PRO A 98 3.91 -1.07 12.41
CA PRO A 98 5.25 -0.86 11.84
C PRO A 98 5.70 0.61 11.81
N HIS A 99 4.77 1.57 11.80
CA HIS A 99 5.06 3.00 11.90
C HIS A 99 5.36 3.40 13.34
N LEU A 100 4.57 2.90 14.30
CA LEU A 100 4.78 3.17 15.73
C LEU A 100 6.11 2.58 16.23
N ASP A 101 6.47 1.38 15.78
CA ASP A 101 7.76 0.75 16.09
C ASP A 101 8.95 1.57 15.59
N ARG A 102 8.75 2.39 14.55
CA ARG A 102 9.75 3.33 14.01
C ARG A 102 9.70 4.69 14.70
N GLY A 103 8.83 4.87 15.69
CA GLY A 103 8.59 6.14 16.36
C GLY A 103 8.03 7.21 15.42
N ASN A 104 7.21 6.82 14.44
CA ASN A 104 6.44 7.76 13.64
C ASN A 104 5.13 8.06 14.36
N ILE A 105 4.70 9.31 14.32
CA ILE A 105 3.32 9.67 14.65
C ILE A 105 2.48 9.39 13.40
N LEU A 106 1.38 8.67 13.56
CA LEU A 106 0.46 8.32 12.49
C LEU A 106 -0.90 8.97 12.74
N TYR A 107 -1.51 9.53 11.70
CA TYR A 107 -2.90 9.94 11.70
C TYR A 107 -3.71 9.13 10.71
N ALA A 108 -4.95 8.85 11.09
CA ALA A 108 -5.97 8.25 10.23
C ALA A 108 -7.35 8.81 10.61
N GLY A 109 -8.33 8.61 9.75
CA GLY A 109 -9.72 9.06 9.96
C GLY A 109 -10.36 9.53 8.66
N VAL A 110 -11.62 9.94 8.75
CA VAL A 110 -12.46 10.25 7.57
C VAL A 110 -12.46 11.72 7.16
N ASP A 111 -12.11 12.64 8.06
CA ASP A 111 -12.03 14.08 7.75
C ASP A 111 -10.59 14.51 7.54
N TYR A 112 -10.18 14.51 6.29
CA TYR A 112 -8.81 14.83 5.90
C TYR A 112 -8.43 16.30 6.09
N GLN A 113 -9.39 17.23 6.13
CA GLN A 113 -9.08 18.62 6.42
C GLN A 113 -8.80 18.81 7.91
N GLU A 114 -9.57 18.15 8.77
CA GLU A 114 -9.34 18.16 10.22
C GLU A 114 -8.04 17.44 10.58
N ILE A 115 -7.76 16.28 9.96
CA ILE A 115 -6.49 15.57 10.12
C ILE A 115 -5.32 16.46 9.69
N LEU A 116 -5.41 17.11 8.53
CA LEU A 116 -4.35 17.97 8.01
C LEU A 116 -4.06 19.13 8.98
N THR A 117 -5.10 19.81 9.46
CA THR A 117 -4.98 20.92 10.42
C THR A 117 -4.29 20.51 11.73
N ARG A 118 -4.45 19.25 12.15
CA ARG A 118 -3.81 18.69 13.35
C ARG A 118 -2.40 18.18 13.09
N ALA A 119 -2.20 17.51 11.96
CA ALA A 119 -0.95 16.89 11.57
C ALA A 119 0.13 17.93 11.22
N GLU A 120 -0.25 19.12 10.75
CA GLU A 120 0.67 20.21 10.44
C GLU A 120 1.35 20.84 11.68
N LYS A 121 0.94 20.46 12.90
CA LYS A 121 1.51 21.00 14.13
C LYS A 121 2.82 20.31 14.47
N ASP A 122 3.86 21.11 14.70
CA ASP A 122 5.16 20.69 15.22
C ASP A 122 5.94 19.66 14.39
N VAL A 123 5.63 19.56 13.08
CA VAL A 123 6.36 18.72 12.12
C VAL A 123 6.82 19.54 10.91
N ASP A 124 7.77 18.99 10.16
CA ASP A 124 8.37 19.66 9.01
C ASP A 124 7.83 19.09 7.68
N ILE A 125 7.46 17.81 7.64
CA ILE A 125 7.02 17.11 6.42
C ILE A 125 5.88 16.14 6.74
N ILE A 126 4.89 16.09 5.85
CA ILE A 126 3.83 15.07 5.87
C ILE A 126 4.21 13.94 4.90
N VAL A 127 4.13 12.70 5.39
CA VAL A 127 4.26 11.49 4.57
C VAL A 127 2.88 10.89 4.38
N TRP A 128 2.36 10.93 3.16
CA TRP A 128 1.11 10.27 2.82
C TRP A 128 1.36 8.81 2.46
N ASP A 129 0.84 7.90 3.27
CA ASP A 129 0.93 6.46 3.06
C ASP A 129 -0.39 5.96 2.43
N GLY A 130 -0.40 5.84 1.10
CA GLY A 130 -1.60 5.55 0.32
C GLY A 130 -2.13 4.14 0.57
N GLY A 131 -3.45 3.98 0.68
CA GLY A 131 -4.14 2.72 1.02
C GLY A 131 -3.91 1.61 -0.01
N ASN A 132 -4.72 1.61 -1.06
CA ASN A 132 -4.67 0.63 -2.11
C ASN A 132 -3.88 1.15 -3.33
N ASN A 133 -4.58 1.51 -4.40
CA ASN A 133 -4.06 2.18 -5.58
C ASN A 133 -4.74 3.56 -5.76
N ASP A 134 -5.30 4.08 -4.67
CA ASP A 134 -6.01 5.35 -4.59
C ASP A 134 -5.08 6.53 -4.91
N LEU A 135 -5.67 7.61 -5.41
CA LEU A 135 -4.96 8.88 -5.49
C LEU A 135 -4.73 9.42 -4.07
N PRO A 136 -3.63 10.15 -3.81
CA PRO A 136 -3.46 10.80 -2.52
C PRO A 136 -4.55 11.85 -2.29
N PHE A 137 -4.98 12.07 -1.05
CA PHE A 137 -5.99 13.10 -0.78
C PHE A 137 -5.37 14.45 -0.47
N TYR A 138 -4.06 14.48 -0.26
CA TYR A 138 -3.27 15.70 -0.21
C TYR A 138 -2.49 15.87 -1.49
N LYS A 139 -2.40 17.10 -1.98
CA LYS A 139 -1.57 17.42 -3.14
C LYS A 139 -0.10 17.17 -2.79
N PRO A 140 0.59 16.24 -3.47
CA PRO A 140 1.99 15.97 -3.20
C PRO A 140 2.90 17.07 -3.76
N ASP A 141 4.01 17.33 -3.06
CA ASP A 141 5.17 18.05 -3.57
C ASP A 141 6.22 17.08 -4.15
N LEU A 142 6.18 15.81 -3.70
CA LEU A 142 6.89 14.69 -4.30
C LEU A 142 5.96 13.46 -4.30
N HIS A 143 5.64 12.94 -5.49
CA HIS A 143 4.79 11.76 -5.66
C HIS A 143 5.61 10.54 -6.08
N ILE A 144 5.72 9.58 -5.16
CA ILE A 144 6.40 8.31 -5.37
C ILE A 144 5.35 7.24 -5.67
N VAL A 145 5.47 6.57 -6.81
CA VAL A 145 4.52 5.53 -7.23
C VAL A 145 5.24 4.20 -7.39
N VAL A 146 4.77 3.19 -6.65
CA VAL A 146 5.35 1.85 -6.67
C VAL A 146 4.68 1.00 -7.76
N THR A 147 5.50 0.35 -8.59
CA THR A 147 5.10 -0.60 -9.63
C THR A 147 5.67 -1.99 -9.32
N ASP A 148 5.12 -3.02 -9.97
CA ASP A 148 5.47 -4.42 -9.72
C ASP A 148 5.51 -5.22 -11.04
N PRO A 149 6.69 -5.68 -11.49
CA PRO A 149 6.87 -6.38 -12.76
C PRO A 149 6.13 -7.71 -12.81
N HIS A 150 5.79 -8.34 -11.67
CA HIS A 150 4.95 -9.55 -11.65
C HIS A 150 3.56 -9.32 -12.26
N ARG A 151 3.15 -8.06 -12.42
CA ARG A 151 1.86 -7.64 -12.97
C ARG A 151 2.01 -6.61 -14.08
N ALA A 152 3.08 -6.70 -14.87
CA ALA A 152 3.30 -5.81 -16.01
C ALA A 152 2.05 -5.75 -16.93
N GLY A 153 1.64 -4.54 -17.28
CA GLY A 153 0.39 -4.20 -17.97
C GLY A 153 -0.70 -3.64 -17.06
N HIS A 154 -0.65 -3.89 -15.74
CA HIS A 154 -1.64 -3.37 -14.79
C HIS A 154 -1.51 -1.85 -14.61
N GLU A 155 -0.29 -1.33 -14.69
CA GLU A 155 0.02 0.10 -14.68
C GLU A 155 -0.65 0.88 -15.82
N MET A 156 -1.07 0.20 -16.89
CA MET A 156 -1.76 0.77 -18.05
C MET A 156 -3.29 0.64 -17.98
N THR A 157 -3.82 -0.20 -17.09
CA THR A 157 -5.23 -0.65 -17.15
C THR A 157 -5.98 -0.50 -15.84
N TYR A 158 -5.29 -0.43 -14.70
CA TYR A 158 -5.93 -0.32 -13.40
C TYR A 158 -6.20 1.13 -13.01
N TYR A 159 -7.48 1.46 -12.82
CA TYR A 159 -7.90 2.75 -12.28
C TYR A 159 -7.99 2.74 -10.73
N PRO A 160 -7.57 3.80 -10.03
CA PRO A 160 -6.83 4.97 -10.52
C PRO A 160 -5.29 4.79 -10.48
N GLY A 161 -4.80 3.55 -10.52
CA GLY A 161 -3.36 3.23 -10.51
C GLY A 161 -2.58 3.83 -11.68
N GLU A 162 -3.12 3.76 -12.90
CA GLU A 162 -2.55 4.43 -14.09
C GLU A 162 -2.49 5.95 -13.88
N ALA A 163 -3.52 6.55 -13.27
CA ALA A 163 -3.55 7.98 -12.97
C ALA A 163 -2.45 8.34 -11.97
N ASN A 164 -2.19 7.51 -10.95
CA ASN A 164 -1.04 7.67 -10.08
C ASN A 164 0.27 7.66 -10.88
N LEU A 165 0.49 6.66 -11.74
CA LEU A 165 1.74 6.54 -12.51
C LEU A 165 1.98 7.77 -13.40
N ARG A 166 0.95 8.22 -14.13
CA ARG A 166 1.05 9.42 -14.99
C ARG A 166 1.38 10.70 -14.21
N MET A 167 1.08 10.74 -12.91
CA MET A 167 1.36 11.86 -12.01
C MET A 167 2.69 11.70 -11.25
N ALA A 168 3.40 10.60 -11.42
CA ALA A 168 4.57 10.29 -10.60
C ALA A 168 5.74 11.23 -10.91
N ASP A 169 6.40 11.72 -9.86
CA ASP A 169 7.73 12.33 -9.97
C ASP A 169 8.83 11.26 -9.89
N VAL A 170 8.55 10.19 -9.13
CA VAL A 170 9.44 9.04 -8.94
C VAL A 170 8.64 7.76 -9.08
N VAL A 171 9.15 6.83 -9.88
CA VAL A 171 8.59 5.49 -10.02
C VAL A 171 9.53 4.48 -9.40
N VAL A 172 9.05 3.70 -8.44
CA VAL A 172 9.81 2.60 -7.83
C VAL A 172 9.33 1.28 -8.45
N MET A 173 10.14 0.71 -9.34
CA MET A 173 9.93 -0.64 -9.85
C MET A 173 10.45 -1.65 -8.82
N ASN A 174 9.54 -2.20 -8.03
CA ASN A 174 9.87 -3.07 -6.92
C ASN A 174 9.96 -4.56 -7.34
N LYS A 175 10.50 -5.43 -6.49
CA LYS A 175 10.56 -6.89 -6.66
C LYS A 175 11.29 -7.37 -7.93
N ILE A 176 12.18 -6.54 -8.49
CA ILE A 176 12.91 -6.89 -9.72
C ILE A 176 13.79 -8.14 -9.57
N ASP A 177 14.16 -8.49 -8.34
CA ASP A 177 14.98 -9.66 -8.00
C ASP A 177 14.25 -11.00 -8.14
N THR A 178 12.92 -10.98 -8.28
CA THR A 178 12.09 -12.20 -8.37
C THR A 178 11.26 -12.29 -9.64
N ALA A 179 11.27 -11.25 -10.48
CA ALA A 179 10.44 -11.17 -11.68
C ALA A 179 11.21 -11.54 -12.95
N ASP A 180 10.48 -12.00 -13.97
CA ASP A 180 11.03 -12.33 -15.28
C ASP A 180 11.57 -11.07 -15.98
N SER A 181 12.72 -11.20 -16.65
CA SER A 181 13.38 -10.10 -17.36
C SER A 181 12.48 -9.44 -18.42
N ASP A 182 11.66 -10.23 -19.11
CA ASP A 182 10.74 -9.73 -20.13
C ASP A 182 9.65 -8.85 -19.52
N LYS A 183 9.18 -9.21 -18.31
CA LYS A 183 8.19 -8.44 -17.57
C LYS A 183 8.77 -7.14 -17.00
N ILE A 184 10.01 -7.20 -16.53
CA ILE A 184 10.76 -6.00 -16.11
C ILE A 184 10.92 -5.04 -17.29
N ASN A 185 11.33 -5.54 -18.46
CA ASN A 185 11.51 -4.74 -19.66
C ASN A 185 10.18 -4.16 -20.18
N GLN A 186 9.11 -4.96 -20.20
CA GLN A 186 7.76 -4.51 -20.55
C GLN A 186 7.29 -3.38 -19.64
N LEU A 187 7.44 -3.54 -18.32
CA LEU A 187 7.06 -2.51 -17.36
C LEU A 187 7.89 -1.24 -17.52
N ARG A 188 9.19 -1.37 -17.80
CA ARG A 188 10.08 -0.22 -18.04
C ARG A 188 9.62 0.61 -19.25
N GLU A 189 9.28 -0.05 -20.34
CA GLU A 189 8.76 0.60 -21.55
C GLU A 189 7.44 1.32 -21.25
N ASN A 190 6.52 0.65 -20.56
CA ASN A 190 5.22 1.24 -20.18
C ASN A 190 5.40 2.47 -19.27
N ILE A 191 6.32 2.42 -18.30
CA ILE A 191 6.65 3.58 -17.45
C ILE A 191 7.20 4.73 -18.28
N HIS A 192 8.11 4.46 -19.22
CA HIS A 192 8.67 5.49 -20.09
C HIS A 192 7.61 6.17 -20.96
N GLN A 193 6.60 5.41 -21.42
CA GLN A 193 5.47 5.95 -22.18
C GLN A 193 4.49 6.76 -21.32
N LEU A 194 4.18 6.30 -20.11
CA LEU A 194 3.16 6.91 -19.26
C LEU A 194 3.67 8.08 -18.42
N ALA A 195 4.93 8.02 -17.99
CA ALA A 195 5.57 8.96 -17.07
C ALA A 195 7.02 9.24 -17.51
N PRO A 196 7.24 9.82 -18.72
CA PRO A 196 8.58 9.98 -19.31
C PRO A 196 9.54 10.84 -18.47
N GLU A 197 9.00 11.78 -17.69
CA GLU A 197 9.79 12.70 -16.85
C GLU A 197 10.09 12.14 -15.45
N ALA A 198 9.47 11.02 -15.07
CA ALA A 198 9.62 10.47 -13.74
C ALA A 198 10.98 9.79 -13.55
N ILE A 199 11.58 9.97 -12.38
CA ILE A 199 12.81 9.26 -12.01
C ILE A 199 12.47 7.80 -11.75
N LEU A 200 13.04 6.89 -12.54
CA LEU A 200 12.89 5.46 -12.34
C LEU A 200 13.93 4.93 -11.35
N ILE A 201 13.47 4.28 -10.29
CA ILE A 201 14.28 3.57 -9.30
C ILE A 201 13.93 2.08 -9.36
N GLU A 202 14.92 1.24 -9.59
CA GLU A 202 14.79 -0.21 -9.54
C GLU A 202 15.13 -0.72 -8.14
N ALA A 203 14.26 -1.54 -7.56
CA ALA A 203 14.39 -2.01 -6.19
C ALA A 203 14.15 -3.52 -6.08
N ALA A 204 15.08 -4.19 -5.42
CA ALA A 204 14.88 -5.55 -4.94
C ALA A 204 14.02 -5.54 -3.67
N SER A 205 13.17 -6.57 -3.51
CA SER A 205 12.36 -6.79 -2.30
C SER A 205 12.66 -8.18 -1.75
N PRO A 206 13.88 -8.41 -1.22
CA PRO A 206 14.26 -9.71 -0.75
C PRO A 206 13.45 -10.07 0.49
N LEU A 207 12.78 -11.22 0.42
CA LEU A 207 12.06 -11.75 1.57
C LEU A 207 13.01 -12.34 2.61
N THR A 208 12.77 -11.99 3.87
CA THR A 208 13.47 -12.49 5.07
C THR A 208 12.50 -13.18 6.01
N VAL A 209 12.97 -14.17 6.76
CA VAL A 209 12.23 -14.88 7.81
C VAL A 209 13.12 -14.92 9.05
N ASP A 210 12.54 -14.66 10.22
CA ASP A 210 13.29 -14.61 11.50
C ASP A 210 13.88 -15.96 11.90
N ASN A 211 13.09 -17.03 11.74
CA ASN A 211 13.43 -18.40 12.16
C ASN A 211 13.38 -19.39 10.97
N PRO A 212 14.29 -19.27 9.98
CA PRO A 212 14.23 -20.06 8.75
C PRO A 212 14.42 -21.58 8.97
N GLU A 213 15.07 -21.97 10.06
CA GLU A 213 15.24 -23.36 10.49
C GLU A 213 13.92 -24.05 10.85
N LEU A 214 12.87 -23.29 11.18
CA LEU A 214 11.53 -23.84 11.40
C LEU A 214 10.84 -24.24 10.08
N ILE A 215 11.34 -23.79 8.93
CA ILE A 215 10.79 -24.10 7.61
C ILE A 215 11.53 -25.28 6.97
N ARG A 216 12.87 -25.27 7.04
CA ARG A 216 13.71 -26.20 6.28
C ARG A 216 13.39 -27.68 6.57
N GLY A 217 13.03 -28.43 5.53
CA GLY A 217 12.72 -29.85 5.61
C GLY A 217 11.42 -30.17 6.37
N LYS A 218 10.61 -29.16 6.72
CA LYS A 218 9.33 -29.33 7.43
C LYS A 218 8.16 -29.29 6.45
N ARG A 219 7.05 -29.91 6.87
CA ARG A 219 5.75 -29.77 6.22
C ARG A 219 5.11 -28.52 6.82
N VAL A 220 4.78 -27.53 5.99
CA VAL A 220 4.34 -26.22 6.44
C VAL A 220 2.95 -25.91 5.90
N LEU A 221 2.11 -25.30 6.73
CA LEU A 221 0.89 -24.62 6.31
C LEU A 221 1.22 -23.13 6.20
N VAL A 222 0.85 -22.51 5.08
CA VAL A 222 1.08 -21.08 4.86
C VAL A 222 -0.23 -20.33 5.05
N VAL A 223 -0.21 -19.33 5.93
CA VAL A 223 -1.30 -18.36 6.12
C VAL A 223 -0.82 -17.03 5.57
N GLU A 224 -1.52 -16.48 4.59
CA GLU A 224 -1.09 -15.34 3.77
C GLU A 224 -1.92 -14.08 4.01
N ASP A 225 -1.34 -12.95 3.59
CA ASP A 225 -2.01 -11.65 3.49
C ASP A 225 -3.15 -11.70 2.45
N GLY A 226 -4.37 -11.49 2.95
CA GLY A 226 -5.61 -11.52 2.17
C GLY A 226 -5.60 -10.50 1.03
N PRO A 227 -5.47 -9.18 1.30
CA PRO A 227 -5.40 -8.12 0.29
C PRO A 227 -4.50 -8.40 -0.92
N THR A 228 -3.31 -8.98 -0.73
CA THR A 228 -2.41 -9.31 -1.84
C THR A 228 -2.99 -10.40 -2.76
N LEU A 229 -3.66 -11.39 -2.18
CA LEU A 229 -4.29 -12.48 -2.95
C LEU A 229 -5.65 -12.09 -3.54
N THR A 230 -6.41 -11.23 -2.85
CA THR A 230 -7.76 -10.82 -3.26
C THR A 230 -7.72 -9.58 -4.15
N HIS A 231 -7.40 -8.42 -3.59
CA HIS A 231 -7.36 -7.14 -4.30
C HIS A 231 -6.13 -7.02 -5.21
N GLY A 232 -5.03 -7.69 -4.87
CA GLY A 232 -3.80 -7.69 -5.64
C GLY A 232 -3.79 -8.66 -6.84
N GLU A 233 -4.76 -9.57 -6.93
CA GLU A 233 -4.88 -10.62 -7.98
C GLU A 233 -3.65 -11.50 -8.14
N MET A 234 -2.87 -11.70 -7.07
CA MET A 234 -1.76 -12.63 -7.07
C MET A 234 -2.23 -14.04 -6.70
N LYS A 235 -1.73 -15.05 -7.42
CA LYS A 235 -2.05 -16.46 -7.14
C LYS A 235 -1.36 -17.00 -5.88
N PHE A 236 -0.31 -16.34 -5.43
CA PHE A 236 0.47 -16.69 -4.25
C PHE A 236 1.06 -15.43 -3.61
N GLY A 237 1.28 -15.47 -2.30
CA GLY A 237 1.80 -14.35 -1.51
C GLY A 237 3.25 -14.56 -1.09
N ALA A 238 3.67 -13.75 -0.12
CA ALA A 238 5.03 -13.73 0.38
C ALA A 238 5.38 -15.01 1.16
N GLY A 239 4.43 -15.59 1.89
CA GLY A 239 4.61 -16.82 2.65
C GLY A 239 4.90 -18.06 1.79
N ILE A 240 4.25 -18.21 0.62
CA ILE A 240 4.53 -19.30 -0.33
C ILE A 240 5.95 -19.16 -0.88
N VAL A 241 6.34 -17.95 -1.26
CA VAL A 241 7.71 -17.64 -1.72
C VAL A 241 8.71 -17.95 -0.61
N ALA A 242 8.40 -17.63 0.65
CA ALA A 242 9.22 -17.95 1.82
C ALA A 242 9.40 -19.46 2.00
N ALA A 243 8.30 -20.21 2.00
CA ALA A 243 8.31 -21.66 2.17
C ALA A 243 9.20 -22.34 1.12
N GLN A 244 9.11 -21.92 -0.14
CA GLN A 244 9.94 -22.42 -1.22
C GLN A 244 11.41 -22.02 -1.05
N LYS A 245 11.69 -20.73 -0.84
CA LYS A 245 13.05 -20.18 -0.70
C LYS A 245 13.83 -20.83 0.44
N TYR A 246 13.18 -21.09 1.57
CA TYR A 246 13.82 -21.68 2.76
C TYR A 246 13.77 -23.22 2.80
N GLY A 247 13.25 -23.87 1.75
CA GLY A 247 13.34 -25.31 1.56
C GLY A 247 12.36 -26.11 2.42
N ALA A 248 11.10 -25.69 2.49
CA ALA A 248 10.03 -26.52 3.03
C ALA A 248 9.98 -27.87 2.31
N LYS A 249 9.78 -28.96 3.07
CA LYS A 249 9.62 -30.31 2.51
C LYS A 249 8.31 -30.44 1.72
N GLU A 250 7.27 -29.81 2.23
CA GLU A 250 5.93 -29.86 1.64
C GLU A 250 5.15 -28.62 2.07
N ILE A 251 4.42 -27.99 1.14
CA ILE A 251 3.44 -26.96 1.44
C ILE A 251 2.07 -27.65 1.48
N ILE A 252 1.43 -27.66 2.64
CA ILE A 252 0.17 -28.38 2.87
C ILE A 252 -0.99 -27.59 2.29
N ASP A 253 -1.81 -28.26 1.47
CA ASP A 253 -3.10 -27.74 1.04
C ASP A 253 -4.11 -27.81 2.21
N PRO A 254 -4.62 -26.68 2.74
CA PRO A 254 -5.57 -26.71 3.84
C PRO A 254 -6.99 -27.13 3.42
N ARG A 255 -7.34 -27.06 2.13
CA ARG A 255 -8.72 -27.23 1.65
C ARG A 255 -9.36 -28.57 2.03
N PRO A 256 -8.66 -29.73 1.94
CA PRO A 256 -9.22 -31.01 2.38
C PRO A 256 -9.55 -31.09 3.88
N TYR A 257 -8.94 -30.20 4.68
CA TYR A 257 -9.08 -30.17 6.14
C TYR A 257 -10.02 -29.05 6.64
N ALA A 258 -10.57 -28.24 5.72
CA ALA A 258 -11.46 -27.14 6.07
C ALA A 258 -12.79 -27.66 6.64
N ILE A 259 -13.27 -27.01 7.71
CA ILE A 259 -14.56 -27.29 8.37
C ILE A 259 -15.35 -25.99 8.59
N GLY A 260 -16.66 -26.12 8.82
CA GLY A 260 -17.55 -25.00 9.12
C GLY A 260 -17.48 -23.88 8.06
N THR A 261 -17.47 -22.63 8.53
CA THR A 261 -17.50 -21.43 7.67
C THR A 261 -16.29 -21.32 6.74
N ILE A 262 -15.14 -21.88 7.11
CA ILE A 262 -13.95 -21.92 6.25
C ILE A 262 -14.20 -22.85 5.05
N LYS A 263 -14.82 -24.01 5.26
CA LYS A 263 -15.17 -24.93 4.17
C LYS A 263 -16.18 -24.25 3.23
N ASP A 264 -17.19 -23.59 3.79
CA ASP A 264 -18.24 -22.94 3.02
C ASP A 264 -17.67 -21.87 2.07
N THR A 265 -16.62 -21.16 2.50
CA THR A 265 -15.92 -20.14 1.71
C THR A 265 -15.30 -20.68 0.41
N TYR A 266 -14.89 -21.95 0.37
CA TYR A 266 -14.29 -22.58 -0.81
C TYR A 266 -15.29 -23.17 -1.81
N THR A 267 -16.59 -23.17 -1.48
CA THR A 267 -17.66 -23.74 -2.32
C THR A 267 -18.41 -22.71 -3.17
N LYS A 268 -18.06 -21.42 -3.02
CA LYS A 268 -18.62 -20.30 -3.81
C LYS A 268 -17.80 -20.07 -5.07
#